data_AF-A2BK12-F1
#
_entry.id   AF-A2BK12-F1
#
_cell.length_a   1.000
_cell.length_b   1.000
_cell.length_c   1.000
_cell.angle_alpha   90.00
_cell.angle_beta   90.00
_cell.angle_gamma   90.00
#
_symmetry.space_group_name_H-M   'P 1'
#
loop_
_entity.id
_entity.type
_entity.pdbx_description
1 polymer ?
#
loop_
_entity_poly.entity_id
_entity_poly.type
_entity_poly.pdbx_seq_one_letter_code
_entity_poly.pdbx_strand_id
1 'polypeptide(L)'
;MRRLGTVLHTTPNGYIVVKLEEQQPPPLNVRVYDRDLRPIGVLLDIIGPVKEPYAVVKPASREIKLASGEVVYYKPPRPQKRGRRPRKTRTPRQHRGRQAGRRGGGGGRGRGGRRR
;
A
#
# COMPACT_ATOMS: atom_id res chain seq x y z
N MET A 1 -10.56 -13.66 4.60
CA MET A 1 -9.55 -14.29 5.49
C MET A 1 -8.79 -15.31 4.66
N ARG A 2 -7.55 -15.64 5.00
CA ARG A 2 -6.75 -16.68 4.34
C ARG A 2 -6.36 -17.73 5.35
N ARG A 3 -6.26 -19.00 4.93
CA ARG A 3 -5.83 -20.09 5.80
C ARG A 3 -4.33 -19.93 6.05
N LEU A 4 -3.92 -19.95 7.31
CA LEU A 4 -2.50 -19.92 7.67
C LEU A 4 -1.97 -21.36 7.66
N GLY A 5 -2.66 -22.25 8.36
CA GLY A 5 -2.30 -23.65 8.44
C GLY A 5 -2.83 -24.31 9.70
N THR A 6 -2.13 -25.34 10.17
CA THR A 6 -2.57 -26.21 11.26
C THR A 6 -1.64 -26.08 12.46
N VAL A 7 -2.21 -25.91 13.67
CA VAL A 7 -1.47 -25.81 14.93
C VAL A 7 -0.79 -27.14 15.22
N LEU A 8 0.51 -27.10 15.53
CA LEU A 8 1.27 -28.26 15.97
C LEU A 8 1.26 -28.38 17.49
N HIS A 9 1.75 -27.34 18.17
CA HIS A 9 1.82 -27.27 19.62
C HIS A 9 2.06 -25.84 20.09
N THR A 10 1.90 -25.62 21.39
CA THR A 10 2.33 -24.40 22.08
C THR A 10 3.66 -24.69 22.78
N THR A 11 4.63 -23.81 22.59
CA THR A 11 5.95 -23.90 23.25
C THR A 11 5.83 -23.57 24.74
N PRO A 12 6.80 -24.00 25.58
CA PRO A 12 6.82 -23.64 27.01
C PRO A 12 6.80 -22.13 27.28
N ASN A 13 7.36 -21.34 26.36
CA ASN A 13 7.39 -19.88 26.44
C ASN A 13 6.07 -19.22 25.96
N GLY A 14 5.07 -20.02 25.58
CA GLY A 14 3.74 -19.56 25.20
C GLY A 14 3.56 -19.21 23.71
N TYR A 15 4.55 -19.42 22.85
CA TYR A 15 4.37 -19.24 21.40
C TYR A 15 3.65 -20.43 20.78
N ILE A 16 2.77 -20.16 19.82
CA ILE A 16 2.04 -21.18 19.07
C ILE A 16 2.81 -21.47 17.78
N VAL A 17 3.10 -22.74 17.52
CA VAL A 17 3.76 -23.19 16.29
C VAL A 17 2.70 -23.74 15.34
N VAL A 18 2.68 -23.24 14.11
CA VAL A 18 1.72 -23.58 13.07
C VAL A 18 2.46 -24.11 11.85
N LYS A 19 2.09 -25.30 11.35
CA LYS A 19 2.58 -25.79 10.05
C LYS A 19 1.88 -24.99 8.95
N LEU A 20 2.65 -24.29 8.13
CA LEU A 20 2.10 -23.54 7.00
C LEU A 20 1.71 -24.50 5.89
N GLU A 21 0.55 -24.25 5.28
CA GLU A 21 0.04 -25.04 4.15
C GLU A 21 0.16 -24.30 2.82
N GLU A 22 0.23 -22.97 2.85
CA GLU A 22 0.40 -22.15 1.64
C GLU A 22 1.88 -22.04 1.26
N GLN A 23 2.19 -22.19 -0.02
CA GLN A 23 3.56 -22.04 -0.55
C GLN A 23 4.09 -20.61 -0.44
N GLN A 24 3.19 -19.61 -0.50
CA GLN A 24 3.60 -18.22 -0.36
C GLN A 24 3.61 -17.83 1.12
N PRO A 25 4.72 -17.28 1.63
CA PRO A 25 4.80 -16.88 3.02
C PRO A 25 3.80 -15.75 3.30
N PRO A 26 3.00 -15.85 4.38
CA PRO A 26 2.13 -14.78 4.80
C PRO A 26 2.93 -13.54 5.25
N PRO A 27 2.37 -12.33 5.14
CA PRO A 27 3.01 -11.14 5.68
C PRO A 27 3.16 -11.23 7.19
N LEU A 28 4.32 -10.84 7.73
CA LEU A 28 4.55 -10.78 9.17
C LEU A 28 3.71 -9.68 9.84
N ASN A 29 3.56 -9.78 11.16
CA ASN A 29 2.81 -8.85 12.00
C ASN A 29 1.31 -8.72 11.66
N VAL A 30 0.74 -9.74 11.01
CA VAL A 30 -0.70 -9.83 10.76
C VAL A 30 -1.42 -10.55 11.90
N ARG A 31 -2.69 -10.21 12.10
CA ARG A 31 -3.54 -10.87 13.09
C ARG A 31 -3.92 -12.27 12.65
N VAL A 32 -3.80 -13.22 13.58
CA VAL A 32 -4.17 -14.63 13.45
C VAL A 32 -5.45 -14.89 14.24
N TYR A 33 -6.32 -15.72 13.69
CA TYR A 33 -7.66 -16.01 14.18
C TYR A 33 -7.94 -17.52 14.12
N ASP A 34 -8.83 -18.00 14.97
CA ASP A 34 -9.34 -19.37 14.92
C ASP A 34 -10.44 -19.53 13.84
N ARG A 35 -11.08 -20.70 13.81
CA ARG A 35 -12.22 -21.01 12.93
C ARG A 35 -13.46 -20.14 13.21
N ASP A 36 -13.64 -19.74 14.46
CA ASP A 36 -14.75 -18.92 14.93
C ASP A 36 -14.48 -17.41 14.79
N LEU A 37 -13.39 -17.04 14.12
CA LEU A 37 -12.91 -15.66 13.93
C LEU A 37 -12.55 -14.94 15.24
N ARG A 38 -12.26 -15.67 16.31
CA ARG A 38 -11.74 -15.11 17.55
C ARG A 38 -10.26 -14.78 17.37
N PRO A 39 -9.81 -13.61 17.84
CA PRO A 39 -8.42 -13.21 17.71
C PRO A 39 -7.52 -14.07 18.61
N ILE A 40 -6.55 -14.76 18.00
CA ILE A 40 -5.55 -15.57 18.71
C ILE A 40 -4.34 -14.70 19.07
N GLY A 41 -3.87 -13.89 18.12
CA GLY A 41 -2.59 -13.24 18.28
C GLY A 41 -2.04 -12.66 16.99
N VAL A 42 -0.71 -12.58 16.93
CA VAL A 42 0.03 -11.98 15.82
C VAL A 42 1.07 -12.95 15.28
N LEU A 43 1.16 -13.05 13.96
CA LEU A 43 2.23 -13.80 13.30
C LEU A 43 3.56 -13.05 13.49
N LEU A 44 4.50 -13.67 14.22
CA LEU A 44 5.77 -13.07 14.58
C LEU A 44 6.86 -13.42 13.55
N ASP A 45 6.99 -14.71 13.22
CA ASP A 45 8.09 -15.20 12.39
C ASP A 45 7.67 -16.41 11.54
N ILE A 46 8.46 -16.72 10.51
CA ILE A 46 8.35 -17.91 9.66
C ILE A 46 9.71 -18.59 9.61
N ILE A 47 9.79 -19.83 10.09
CA ILE A 47 11.02 -20.58 10.28
C ILE A 47 10.97 -21.95 9.59
N GLY A 48 12.12 -22.62 9.48
CA GLY A 48 12.20 -24.00 9.02
C GLY A 48 12.39 -24.16 7.49
N PRO A 49 12.15 -25.37 6.96
CA PRO A 49 12.39 -25.69 5.55
C PRO A 49 11.53 -24.85 4.61
N VAL A 50 12.13 -24.39 3.50
CA VAL A 50 11.42 -23.57 2.50
C VAL A 50 10.21 -24.31 1.88
N LYS A 51 10.29 -25.64 1.75
CA LYS A 51 9.20 -26.47 1.23
C LYS A 51 8.06 -26.70 2.24
N GLU A 52 8.37 -26.70 3.53
CA GLU A 52 7.43 -26.96 4.62
C GLU A 52 7.71 -26.03 5.81
N PRO A 53 7.40 -24.74 5.69
CA PRO A 53 7.75 -23.77 6.72
C PRO A 53 6.78 -23.82 7.91
N TYR A 54 7.23 -23.26 9.03
CA TYR A 54 6.47 -23.13 10.26
C TYR A 54 6.29 -21.66 10.62
N ALA A 55 5.08 -21.29 11.01
CA ALA A 55 4.76 -19.97 11.52
C ALA A 55 4.83 -19.96 13.05
N VAL A 56 5.45 -18.92 13.60
CA VAL A 56 5.48 -18.62 15.04
C VAL A 56 4.46 -17.53 15.32
N VAL A 57 3.45 -17.86 16.13
CA VAL A 57 2.39 -16.92 16.51
C VAL A 57 2.55 -16.54 17.97
N LYS A 58 2.61 -15.23 18.23
CA LYS A 58 2.57 -14.67 19.57
C LYS A 58 1.11 -14.51 20.01
N PRO A 59 0.63 -15.23 21.04
CA PRO A 59 -0.74 -15.07 21.51
C PRO A 59 -0.95 -13.68 22.12
N ALA A 60 -2.18 -13.18 22.00
CA ALA A 60 -2.56 -11.88 22.58
C ALA A 60 -2.72 -11.94 24.11
N SER A 61 -3.04 -13.12 24.67
CA SER A 61 -3.19 -13.37 26.11
C SER A 61 -2.72 -14.78 26.45
N ARG A 62 -2.34 -15.01 27.72
CA ARG A 62 -1.93 -16.33 28.24
C ARG A 62 -3.08 -17.35 28.30
N GLU A 63 -4.32 -16.87 28.25
CA GLU A 63 -5.52 -17.72 28.26
C GLU A 63 -5.78 -18.42 26.92
N ILE A 64 -5.16 -17.91 25.85
CA ILE A 64 -5.34 -18.44 24.51
C ILE A 64 -4.58 -19.76 24.40
N LYS A 65 -5.35 -20.84 24.43
CA LYS A 65 -4.87 -22.21 24.26
C LYS A 65 -5.51 -22.79 23.01
N LEU A 66 -4.69 -23.33 22.12
CA LEU A 66 -5.13 -24.01 20.92
C LEU A 66 -4.70 -25.46 21.03
N ALA A 67 -5.59 -26.38 20.67
CA ALA A 67 -5.23 -27.78 20.55
C ALA A 67 -4.41 -28.02 19.28
N SER A 68 -3.59 -29.06 19.31
CA SER A 68 -2.94 -29.57 18.10
C SER A 68 -3.99 -30.01 17.07
N GLY A 69 -3.77 -29.71 15.80
CA GLY A 69 -4.71 -30.03 14.72
C GLY A 69 -5.75 -28.94 14.44
N GLU A 70 -5.84 -27.90 15.26
CA GLU A 70 -6.71 -26.76 14.97
C GLU A 70 -6.20 -25.96 13.76
N VAL A 71 -7.13 -25.48 12.94
CA VAL A 71 -6.80 -24.67 11.75
C VAL A 71 -6.92 -23.21 12.12
N VAL A 72 -5.92 -22.43 11.75
CA VAL A 72 -5.84 -20.99 12.01
C VAL A 72 -5.78 -20.19 10.72
N TYR A 73 -6.25 -18.95 10.80
CA TYR A 73 -6.44 -18.05 9.68
C TYR A 73 -5.77 -16.72 9.94
N TYR A 74 -5.44 -15.98 8.87
CA TYR A 74 -4.95 -14.62 8.98
C TYR A 74 -5.73 -13.68 8.07
N LYS A 75 -5.68 -12.38 8.40
CA LYS A 75 -6.24 -11.33 7.56
C LYS A 75 -5.10 -10.68 6.75
N PRO A 76 -5.05 -10.86 5.42
CA PRO A 76 -4.05 -10.17 4.62
C PRO A 76 -4.26 -8.65 4.70
N PRO A 77 -3.19 -7.85 4.68
CA PRO A 77 -3.30 -6.41 4.61
C PRO A 77 -4.06 -6.02 3.34
N ARG A 78 -4.95 -5.03 3.44
CA ARG A 78 -5.60 -4.48 2.24
C ARG A 78 -4.51 -3.85 1.38
N PRO A 79 -4.48 -4.11 0.06
CA PRO A 79 -3.54 -3.42 -0.82
C PRO A 79 -3.78 -1.92 -0.68
N GLN A 80 -2.81 -1.22 -0.09
CA GLN A 80 -2.84 0.23 0.00
C GLN A 80 -2.83 0.73 -1.43
N LYS A 81 -3.95 1.31 -1.89
CA LYS A 81 -3.96 2.09 -3.14
C LYS A 81 -2.95 3.19 -2.93
N ARG A 82 -1.72 3.01 -3.45
CA ARG A 82 -0.72 4.08 -3.47
C ARG A 82 -1.41 5.26 -4.12
N GLY A 83 -1.69 6.30 -3.34
CA GLY A 83 -2.27 7.52 -3.86
C GLY A 83 -1.37 7.97 -4.99
N ARG A 84 -1.89 7.95 -6.22
CA ARG A 84 -1.29 8.68 -7.33
C ARG A 84 -1.22 10.12 -6.84
N ARG A 85 -0.08 10.54 -6.30
CA ARG A 85 0.21 11.97 -6.14
C ARG A 85 -0.01 12.55 -7.54
N PRO A 86 -1.01 13.42 -7.75
CA PRO A 86 -1.18 14.01 -9.07
C PRO A 86 0.12 14.75 -9.36
N ARG A 87 0.81 14.31 -10.43
CA ARG A 87 1.98 15.00 -10.95
C ARG A 87 1.49 16.42 -11.24
N LYS A 88 1.98 17.41 -10.50
CA LYS A 88 1.64 18.82 -10.71
C LYS A 88 2.09 19.15 -12.14
N THR A 89 1.18 19.04 -13.10
CA THR A 89 1.42 19.40 -14.50
C THR A 89 1.74 20.88 -14.49
N ARG A 90 3.00 21.22 -14.82
CA ARG A 90 3.40 22.58 -15.12
C ARG A 90 2.54 23.01 -16.31
N THR A 91 1.57 23.89 -16.09
CA THR A 91 0.78 24.50 -17.16
C THR A 91 1.75 25.09 -18.19
N PRO A 92 1.65 24.75 -19.49
CA PRO A 92 2.44 25.42 -20.51
C PRO A 92 2.08 26.90 -20.49
N ARG A 93 3.07 27.76 -20.26
CA ARG A 93 2.93 29.20 -20.51
C ARG A 93 2.54 29.35 -21.97
N GLN A 94 1.35 29.89 -22.20
CA GLN A 94 0.85 30.18 -23.53
C GLN A 94 1.84 31.10 -24.26
N HIS A 95 2.54 30.56 -25.25
CA HIS A 95 3.09 31.39 -26.32
C HIS A 95 1.89 31.91 -27.11
N ARG A 96 1.44 33.14 -26.80
CA ARG A 96 0.57 33.87 -27.71
C ARG A 96 1.38 34.18 -28.95
N GLY A 97 1.01 33.51 -30.03
CA GLY A 97 1.55 33.69 -31.35
C GLY A 97 1.29 35.12 -31.87
N ARG A 98 2.29 35.58 -32.61
CA ARG A 98 2.20 36.28 -33.90
C ARG A 98 0.78 36.68 -34.33
N GLN A 99 0.57 37.98 -34.51
CA GLN A 99 -0.26 38.46 -35.60
C GLN A 99 0.54 39.49 -36.40
N ALA A 100 1.02 39.03 -37.56
CA ALA A 100 1.54 39.87 -38.62
C ALA A 100 0.37 40.59 -39.30
N GLY A 101 0.53 41.87 -39.63
CA GLY A 101 -0.49 42.61 -40.36
C GLY A 101 -0.07 44.01 -40.80
N ARG A 102 0.48 44.09 -42.03
CA ARG A 102 0.27 45.14 -43.07
C ARG A 102 0.72 46.58 -42.72
N ARG A 103 1.87 47.05 -43.22
CA ARG A 103 2.10 47.70 -44.54
C ARG A 103 1.07 48.79 -44.92
N GLY A 104 1.58 50.02 -45.03
CA GLY A 104 0.97 51.21 -45.64
C GLY A 104 1.36 52.44 -44.81
N GLY A 105 2.12 53.44 -45.24
CA GLY A 105 2.43 53.92 -46.59
C GLY A 105 2.20 55.43 -46.60
N GLY A 106 3.29 56.20 -46.53
CA GLY A 106 3.50 57.57 -47.04
C GLY A 106 2.45 58.68 -46.89
N GLY A 107 2.92 59.86 -46.47
CA GLY A 107 2.64 61.10 -47.22
C GLY A 107 2.20 62.35 -46.45
N GLY A 108 2.89 63.47 -46.72
CA GLY A 108 2.41 64.87 -46.62
C GLY A 108 2.56 65.54 -45.26
N ARG A 109 3.50 66.47 -45.01
CA ARG A 109 3.62 67.89 -45.49
C ARG A 109 2.40 68.78 -45.19
N GLY A 110 2.64 69.85 -44.42
CA GLY A 110 1.83 71.08 -44.38
C GLY A 110 1.69 71.62 -42.94
N ARG A 111 2.51 72.57 -42.48
CA ARG A 111 2.42 74.04 -42.60
C ARG A 111 1.19 74.67 -41.92
N GLY A 112 1.48 75.62 -41.02
CA GLY A 112 0.56 76.66 -40.52
C GLY A 112 0.01 76.30 -39.14
N GLY A 113 0.09 77.11 -38.10
CA GLY A 113 0.51 78.50 -37.98
C GLY A 113 -0.27 79.14 -36.83
N ARG A 114 0.44 79.96 -36.04
CA ARG A 114 -0.06 81.18 -35.37
C ARG A 114 -1.02 81.07 -34.17
N ARG A 115 -0.57 81.83 -33.14
CA ARG A 115 -1.31 82.70 -32.20
C ARG A 115 -2.03 81.95 -31.07
N ARG A 116 -1.98 82.37 -29.81
CA ARG A 116 -1.59 83.63 -29.17
C ARG A 116 -1.17 83.34 -27.73
#